data_AF-B8L8K8-F1
#
_entry.id   AF-B8L8K8-F1
#
_cell.length_a   1.000
_cell.length_b   1.000
_cell.length_c   1.000
_cell.angle_alpha   90.00
_cell.angle_beta   90.00
_cell.angle_gamma   90.00
#
_symmetry.space_group_name_H-M   'P 1'
#
loop_
_entity.id
_entity.type
_entity.pdbx_description
1 polymer ?
#
loop_
_entity_poly.entity_id
_entity_poly.type
_entity_poly.pdbx_seq_one_letter_code
_entity_poly.pdbx_strand_id
1 'polypeptide(L)'
;MSTFTERRQRTTDTDSALALIEISAPSFPEVLRIANDTIDWTSRGLVYVGYPFGFKLPEDVSGQAPRLQLVLDNVGRNITEDLEGLLPGEIVNARLIITDRADPNVIEAEYDLPMAQVSVNSQTATGQCGVDYLTRQQAVLLRANPFTLPGIF
;
A
#
# COMPACT_ATOMS: atom_id res chain seq x y z
N MET A 1 20.71 -8.65 -20.59
CA MET A 1 19.64 -9.08 -19.66
C MET A 1 18.36 -8.46 -20.19
N SER A 2 17.36 -9.25 -20.56
CA SER A 2 16.09 -8.71 -21.07
C SER A 2 15.35 -7.95 -19.97
N THR A 3 14.76 -6.82 -20.32
CA THR A 3 14.00 -5.96 -19.40
C THR A 3 12.62 -6.56 -19.13
N PHE A 4 12.00 -6.20 -18.01
CA PHE A 4 10.65 -6.63 -17.65
C PHE A 4 9.60 -6.34 -18.73
N THR A 5 9.70 -5.16 -19.38
CA THR A 5 8.81 -4.80 -20.48
C THR A 5 8.97 -5.73 -21.68
N GLU A 6 10.19 -6.14 -21.99
CA GLU A 6 10.49 -7.09 -23.09
C GLU A 6 9.95 -8.49 -22.78
N ARG A 7 10.05 -8.92 -21.52
CA ARG A 7 9.51 -10.19 -21.01
C ARG A 7 7.99 -10.26 -21.11
N ARG A 8 7.28 -9.24 -20.61
CA ARG A 8 5.82 -9.15 -20.66
C ARG A 8 5.22 -9.05 -22.08
N GLN A 9 5.99 -8.64 -23.07
CA GLN A 9 5.56 -8.62 -24.47
C GLN A 9 5.74 -9.97 -25.17
N ARG A 10 6.41 -10.93 -24.53
CA ARG A 10 6.70 -12.23 -25.11
C ARG A 10 5.53 -13.19 -24.88
N THR A 11 5.02 -13.78 -25.96
CA THR A 11 3.94 -14.79 -25.90
C THR A 11 4.38 -16.09 -25.19
N THR A 12 5.69 -16.32 -25.05
CA THR A 12 6.25 -17.52 -24.40
C THR A 12 6.62 -17.31 -22.94
N ASP A 13 6.32 -16.15 -22.36
CA ASP A 13 6.67 -15.91 -20.97
C ASP A 13 5.67 -16.61 -20.04
N THR A 14 6.19 -17.52 -19.22
CA THR A 14 5.45 -18.19 -18.14
C THR A 14 5.56 -17.44 -16.82
N ASP A 15 6.50 -16.51 -16.70
CA ASP A 15 6.69 -15.71 -15.49
C ASP A 15 5.77 -14.49 -15.53
N SER A 16 5.00 -14.32 -14.46
CA SER A 16 4.08 -13.19 -14.33
C SER A 16 4.66 -12.14 -13.38
N ALA A 17 4.13 -10.92 -13.46
CA ALA A 17 4.43 -9.90 -12.46
C ALA A 17 4.05 -10.37 -11.05
N LEU A 18 4.92 -10.07 -10.09
CA LEU A 18 4.72 -10.28 -8.66
C LEU A 18 4.44 -8.92 -8.02
N ALA A 19 3.33 -8.83 -7.28
CA ALA A 19 3.04 -7.66 -6.47
C ALA A 19 3.47 -7.92 -5.03
N LEU A 20 4.30 -7.05 -4.49
CA LEU A 20 4.74 -7.03 -3.10
C LEU A 20 4.11 -5.82 -2.43
N ILE A 21 3.74 -5.95 -1.16
CA ILE A 21 3.25 -4.83 -0.36
C ILE A 21 3.95 -4.78 0.99
N GLU A 22 4.36 -3.58 1.35
CA GLU A 22 4.86 -3.24 2.69
C GLU A 22 3.82 -2.34 3.37
N ILE A 23 3.26 -2.78 4.50
CA ILE A 23 2.29 -2.02 5.28
C ILE A 23 2.97 -1.59 6.58
N SER A 24 2.97 -0.28 6.83
CA SER A 24 3.57 0.32 8.02
C SER A 24 2.59 1.27 8.71
N ALA A 25 2.53 1.20 10.03
CA ALA A 25 1.78 2.12 10.88
C ALA A 25 2.62 2.44 12.12
N PRO A 26 2.50 3.64 12.72
CA PRO A 26 3.13 3.97 14.00
C PRO A 26 2.84 3.00 15.15
N SER A 27 1.66 2.36 15.14
CA SER A 27 1.25 1.34 16.11
C SER A 27 1.84 -0.05 15.84
N PHE A 28 2.40 -0.31 14.66
CA PHE A 28 2.98 -1.61 14.34
C PHE A 28 4.42 -1.72 14.85
N PRO A 29 4.76 -2.80 15.57
CA PRO A 29 6.14 -3.04 16.00
C PRO A 29 7.07 -3.34 14.81
N GLU A 30 6.56 -3.98 13.75
CA GLU A 30 7.30 -4.27 12.52
C GLU A 30 6.46 -3.99 11.26
N VAL A 31 7.15 -3.75 10.14
CA VAL A 31 6.52 -3.57 8.83
C VAL A 31 6.00 -4.91 8.32
N LEU A 32 4.70 -4.99 8.06
CA LEU A 32 4.07 -6.17 7.49
C LEU A 32 4.42 -6.27 6.00
N ARG A 33 5.02 -7.39 5.59
CA ARG A 33 5.51 -7.62 4.22
C ARG A 33 4.81 -8.81 3.61
N ILE A 34 4.07 -8.57 2.53
CA ILE A 34 3.22 -9.57 1.88
C ILE A 34 3.53 -9.63 0.39
N ALA A 35 3.61 -10.84 -0.16
CA ALA A 35 3.73 -11.11 -1.58
C ALA A 35 2.41 -11.67 -2.11
N ASN A 36 1.97 -11.21 -3.28
CA ASN A 36 0.78 -11.70 -3.98
C ASN A 36 1.05 -13.06 -4.63
N ASP A 37 1.33 -14.06 -3.81
CA ASP A 37 1.58 -15.43 -4.19
C ASP A 37 1.21 -16.38 -3.05
N THR A 38 1.33 -17.67 -3.29
CA THR A 38 1.13 -18.72 -2.26
C THR A 38 2.45 -19.16 -1.61
N ILE A 39 3.57 -18.61 -2.06
CA ILE A 39 4.92 -18.95 -1.62
C ILE A 39 5.60 -17.69 -1.10
N ASP A 40 6.44 -17.84 -0.07
CA ASP A 40 7.23 -16.74 0.47
C ASP A 40 8.34 -16.32 -0.52
N TRP A 41 8.50 -15.01 -0.69
CA TRP A 41 9.47 -14.43 -1.60
C TRP A 41 10.50 -13.61 -0.83
N THR A 42 11.76 -13.65 -1.25
CA THR A 42 12.80 -12.76 -0.69
C THR A 42 13.18 -11.73 -1.75
N SER A 43 12.99 -10.45 -1.45
CA SER A 43 13.42 -9.33 -2.30
C SER A 43 14.31 -8.39 -1.50
N ARG A 44 15.50 -8.08 -2.03
CA ARG A 44 16.49 -7.16 -1.43
C ARG A 44 16.86 -7.53 0.02
N GLY A 45 16.84 -8.82 0.35
CA GLY A 45 17.15 -9.33 1.69
C GLY A 45 15.99 -9.25 2.69
N LEU A 46 14.80 -8.81 2.25
CA LEU A 46 13.57 -8.80 3.04
C LEU A 46 12.69 -9.97 2.63
N VAL A 47 12.13 -10.67 3.61
CA VAL A 47 11.19 -11.78 3.39
C VAL A 47 9.77 -11.23 3.33
N TYR A 48 9.06 -11.60 2.27
CA TYR A 48 7.66 -11.29 2.02
C TYR A 48 6.86 -12.58 2.13
N VAL A 49 5.86 -12.58 3.00
CA VAL A 49 5.01 -13.76 3.23
C VAL A 49 4.06 -13.93 2.06
N GLY A 50 3.99 -15.14 1.51
CA GLY A 50 3.10 -15.49 0.40
C GLY A 50 1.65 -15.46 0.85
N TYR A 51 0.96 -14.37 0.54
CA TYR A 51 -0.44 -14.22 0.85
C TYR A 51 -1.17 -13.55 -0.32
N PRO A 52 -2.09 -14.24 -1.02
CA PRO A 52 -2.75 -13.69 -2.19
C PRO A 52 -3.60 -12.47 -1.79
N PHE A 53 -3.49 -11.41 -2.58
CA PHE A 53 -4.31 -10.21 -2.38
C PHE A 53 -4.76 -9.62 -3.71
N GLY A 54 -5.98 -9.11 -3.71
CA GLY A 54 -6.51 -8.34 -4.83
C GLY A 54 -6.18 -6.87 -4.66
N PHE A 55 -5.63 -6.25 -5.69
CA PHE A 55 -5.55 -4.79 -5.75
C PHE A 55 -6.25 -4.32 -7.01
N LYS A 56 -7.13 -3.32 -6.86
CA LYS A 56 -7.76 -2.65 -7.99
C LYS A 56 -7.05 -1.33 -8.20
N LEU A 57 -6.28 -1.23 -9.28
CA LEU A 57 -5.69 0.03 -9.73
C LEU A 57 -6.83 1.03 -9.99
N PRO A 58 -6.66 2.30 -9.54
CA PRO A 58 -7.65 3.34 -9.80
C PRO A 58 -7.82 3.55 -11.30
N GLU A 59 -9.07 3.58 -11.77
CA GLU A 59 -9.39 4.13 -13.06
C GLU A 59 -9.32 5.66 -12.93
N ASP A 60 -8.52 6.30 -13.79
CA ASP A 60 -8.40 7.75 -13.85
C ASP A 60 -9.68 8.34 -14.44
N VAL A 61 -10.70 8.54 -13.59
CA VAL A 61 -11.95 9.18 -13.96
C VAL A 61 -11.84 10.66 -13.62
N SER A 62 -11.85 11.51 -14.66
CA SER A 62 -11.79 12.98 -14.53
C SER A 62 -12.69 13.50 -13.41
N GLY A 63 -12.09 14.09 -12.38
CA GLY A 63 -12.77 14.78 -11.28
C GLY A 63 -12.84 14.02 -9.95
N GLN A 64 -12.33 12.79 -9.85
CA GLN A 64 -12.16 12.10 -8.56
C GLN A 64 -10.70 11.82 -8.26
N ALA A 65 -10.30 12.05 -7.00
CA ALA A 65 -8.98 11.64 -6.54
C ALA A 65 -8.84 10.11 -6.70
N PRO A 66 -7.73 9.61 -7.26
CA PRO A 66 -7.54 8.19 -7.51
C PRO A 66 -7.61 7.41 -6.19
N ARG A 67 -8.52 6.43 -6.14
CA ARG A 67 -8.70 5.51 -4.99
C ARG A 67 -8.24 4.13 -5.40
N LEU A 68 -7.16 3.67 -4.79
CA LEU A 68 -6.72 2.30 -4.88
C LEU A 68 -7.43 1.50 -3.80
N GLN A 69 -8.11 0.43 -4.21
CA GLN A 69 -8.71 -0.51 -3.27
C GLN A 69 -7.79 -1.71 -3.13
N LEU A 70 -7.31 -1.93 -1.91
CA LEU A 70 -6.58 -3.13 -1.54
C LEU A 70 -7.48 -4.07 -0.78
N VAL A 71 -7.57 -5.31 -1.25
CA VAL A 71 -8.33 -6.39 -0.61
C VAL A 71 -7.33 -7.50 -0.28
N LEU A 72 -6.98 -7.59 0.98
CA LEU A 72 -6.20 -8.69 1.53
C LEU A 72 -7.17 -9.74 2.07
N ASP A 73 -6.97 -11.02 1.79
CA ASP A 73 -7.66 -12.04 2.58
C ASP A 73 -7.07 -12.01 4.02
N ASN A 74 -7.87 -12.33 5.03
CA ASN A 74 -7.47 -12.26 6.45
C ASN A 74 -7.39 -13.67 7.06
N VAL A 75 -6.54 -14.55 6.51
CA VAL A 75 -6.42 -15.97 6.93
C VAL A 75 -5.15 -16.21 7.78
N GLY A 76 -4.39 -15.17 8.11
CA GLY A 76 -3.25 -15.25 9.02
C GLY A 76 -3.57 -14.66 10.40
N ARG A 77 -3.49 -15.47 11.46
CA ARG A 77 -3.79 -15.06 12.85
C ARG A 77 -2.99 -13.83 13.32
N ASN A 78 -1.80 -13.59 12.76
CA ASN A 78 -0.94 -12.44 13.08
C ASN A 78 -1.42 -11.11 12.45
N ILE A 79 -1.99 -11.14 11.25
CA ILE A 79 -2.41 -9.91 10.54
C ILE A 79 -3.61 -9.27 11.26
N THR A 80 -4.49 -10.10 11.82
CA THR A 80 -5.64 -9.59 12.59
C THR A 80 -5.18 -8.89 13.88
N GLU A 81 -4.22 -9.47 14.62
CA GLU A 81 -3.70 -8.86 15.85
C GLU A 81 -2.99 -7.52 15.58
N ASP A 82 -2.18 -7.46 14.52
CA ASP A 82 -1.52 -6.21 14.11
C ASP A 82 -2.57 -5.16 13.72
N LEU A 83 -3.56 -5.51 12.89
CA LEU A 83 -4.61 -4.59 12.46
C LEU A 83 -5.58 -4.18 13.58
N GLU A 84 -5.82 -5.01 14.59
CA GLU A 84 -6.60 -4.68 15.78
C GLU A 84 -5.88 -3.68 16.70
N GLY A 85 -4.55 -3.64 16.64
CA GLY A 85 -3.73 -2.64 17.33
C GLY A 85 -3.81 -1.22 16.73
N LEU A 86 -4.40 -1.06 15.54
CA LEU A 86 -4.53 0.24 14.88
C LEU A 86 -5.45 1.17 15.66
N LEU A 87 -4.98 2.39 15.94
CA LEU A 87 -5.83 3.41 16.50
C LEU A 87 -6.82 3.94 15.44
N PRO A 88 -8.07 4.26 15.81
CA PRO A 88 -9.02 4.84 14.88
C PRO A 88 -8.50 6.15 14.26
N GLY A 89 -8.36 6.18 12.93
CA GLY A 89 -7.87 7.36 12.19
C GLY A 89 -6.36 7.50 12.10
N GLU A 90 -5.60 6.49 12.51
CA GLU A 90 -4.16 6.42 12.28
C GLU A 90 -3.85 6.29 10.79
N ILE A 91 -2.83 7.02 10.32
CA ILE A 91 -2.40 6.96 8.93
C ILE A 91 -1.56 5.71 8.77
N VAL A 92 -2.07 4.76 7.98
CA VAL A 92 -1.32 3.56 7.60
C VAL A 92 -0.71 3.79 6.23
N ASN A 93 0.60 3.60 6.09
CA ASN A 93 1.28 3.73 4.80
C ASN A 93 1.44 2.35 4.17
N ALA A 94 0.82 2.16 3.00
CA ALA A 94 1.02 0.98 2.17
C ALA A 94 1.93 1.33 1.00
N ARG A 95 3.03 0.60 0.84
CA ARG A 95 3.93 0.72 -0.29
C ARG A 95 3.77 -0.50 -1.19
N LEU A 96 3.21 -0.29 -2.38
CA LEU A 96 3.01 -1.32 -3.39
C LEU A 96 4.23 -1.35 -4.31
N ILE A 97 4.88 -2.49 -4.40
CA ILE A 97 6.07 -2.73 -5.22
C ILE A 97 5.70 -3.79 -6.26
N ILE A 98 5.88 -3.47 -7.54
CA ILE A 98 5.68 -4.41 -8.64
C ILE A 98 7.05 -4.88 -9.12
N THR A 99 7.25 -6.19 -9.13
CA THR A 99 8.48 -6.85 -9.56
C THR A 99 8.15 -8.05 -10.47
N ASP A 100 9.17 -8.73 -10.96
CA ASP A 100 9.06 -9.94 -11.75
C ASP A 100 9.26 -11.18 -10.86
N ARG A 101 8.56 -12.28 -11.13
CA ARG A 101 8.82 -13.57 -10.45
C ARG A 101 10.22 -14.10 -10.78
N ALA A 102 10.72 -13.85 -11.98
CA ALA A 102 12.04 -14.31 -12.41
C ALA A 102 13.20 -13.58 -11.74
N ASP A 103 13.00 -12.31 -11.35
CA ASP A 103 14.00 -11.52 -10.64
C ASP A 103 13.32 -10.57 -9.63
N PRO A 104 13.00 -11.06 -8.43
CA PRO A 104 12.26 -10.28 -7.43
C PRO A 104 13.05 -9.07 -6.89
N ASN A 105 14.35 -8.92 -7.23
CA ASN A 105 15.16 -7.78 -6.81
C ASN A 105 15.02 -6.57 -7.74
N VAL A 106 14.53 -6.78 -8.96
CA VAL A 106 14.30 -5.73 -9.96
C VAL A 106 12.92 -5.13 -9.73
N ILE A 107 12.88 -3.91 -9.19
CA ILE A 107 11.62 -3.18 -8.98
C ILE A 107 11.28 -2.40 -10.25
N GLU A 108 10.07 -2.61 -10.74
CA GLU A 108 9.57 -2.00 -11.98
C GLU A 108 8.71 -0.78 -11.69
N ALA A 109 7.86 -0.88 -10.68
CA ALA A 109 7.05 0.23 -10.23
C ALA A 109 6.91 0.19 -8.71
N GLU A 110 6.85 1.37 -8.14
CA GLU A 110 6.69 1.57 -6.70
C GLU A 110 5.65 2.67 -6.47
N TYR A 111 4.69 2.41 -5.60
CA TYR A 111 3.62 3.32 -5.26
C TYR A 111 3.50 3.44 -3.75
N ASP A 112 3.75 4.64 -3.22
CA ASP A 112 3.46 4.99 -1.83
C ASP A 112 2.01 5.45 -1.72
N LEU A 113 1.22 4.69 -0.98
CA LEU A 113 -0.22 4.82 -0.91
C LEU A 113 -0.63 5.00 0.56
N PRO A 114 -0.87 6.25 1.02
CA PRO A 114 -1.43 6.46 2.33
C PRO A 114 -2.86 5.89 2.37
N MET A 115 -3.11 4.99 3.31
CA MET A 115 -4.40 4.39 3.61
C MET A 115 -5.09 5.21 4.68
N ALA A 116 -6.19 5.85 4.30
CA ALA A 116 -6.98 6.67 5.21
C ALA A 116 -8.08 5.86 5.93
N GLN A 117 -8.46 4.71 5.36
CA GLN A 117 -9.50 3.86 5.92
C GLN A 117 -9.13 2.40 5.71
N VAL A 118 -8.83 1.71 6.81
CA VAL A 118 -8.63 0.26 6.85
C VAL A 118 -9.84 -0.34 7.56
N SER A 119 -10.51 -1.28 6.91
CA SER A 119 -11.66 -2.00 7.43
C SER A 119 -11.36 -3.48 7.39
N VAL A 120 -11.45 -4.14 8.54
CA VAL A 120 -11.17 -5.57 8.69
C VAL A 120 -12.48 -6.32 8.92
N ASN A 121 -12.71 -7.37 8.14
CA ASN A 121 -13.73 -8.38 8.35
C ASN A 121 -13.05 -9.71 8.74
N SER A 122 -13.84 -10.65 9.26
CA SER A 122 -13.37 -11.98 9.71
C SER A 122 -12.73 -12.85 8.61
N GLN A 123 -12.83 -12.45 7.34
CA GLN A 123 -12.25 -13.16 6.20
C GLN A 123 -11.41 -12.25 5.29
N THR A 124 -11.57 -10.93 5.35
CA THR A 124 -10.93 -9.98 4.42
C THR A 124 -10.59 -8.67 5.12
N ALA A 125 -9.37 -8.17 4.92
CA ALA A 125 -8.96 -6.82 5.29
C ALA A 125 -8.97 -5.94 4.03
N THR A 126 -9.79 -4.89 4.04
CA THR A 126 -9.90 -3.94 2.92
C THR A 126 -9.34 -2.58 3.31
N GLY A 127 -8.40 -2.08 2.53
CA GLY A 127 -7.83 -0.74 2.65
C GLY A 127 -8.26 0.14 1.49
N GLN A 128 -8.73 1.35 1.79
CA GLN A 128 -8.90 2.42 0.80
C GLN A 128 -7.67 3.31 0.85
N CYS A 129 -6.84 3.21 -0.19
CA CYS A 129 -5.65 4.04 -0.34
C CYS A 129 -5.95 5.16 -1.32
N GLY A 130 -5.59 6.39 -0.97
CA GLY A 130 -5.86 7.52 -1.85
C GLY A 130 -5.20 8.80 -1.39
N VAL A 131 -4.72 9.56 -2.37
CA VAL A 131 -4.17 10.90 -2.15
C VAL A 131 -5.24 11.92 -1.76
N ASP A 132 -6.53 11.55 -1.82
CA ASP A 132 -7.66 12.36 -1.37
C ASP A 132 -7.46 12.87 0.07
N TYR A 133 -6.88 12.05 0.95
CA TYR A 133 -6.56 12.48 2.30
C TYR A 133 -5.57 13.66 2.32
N LEU A 134 -4.47 13.57 1.57
CA LEU A 134 -3.50 14.66 1.42
C LEU A 134 -4.13 15.89 0.74
N THR A 135 -4.98 15.66 -0.25
CA THR A 135 -5.63 16.75 -1.03
C THR A 135 -6.71 17.47 -0.23
N ARG A 136 -7.34 16.80 0.74
CA ARG A 136 -8.32 17.38 1.67
C ARG A 136 -7.67 18.09 2.86
N GLN A 137 -6.38 17.89 3.10
CA GLN A 137 -5.69 18.62 4.15
C GLN A 137 -5.59 20.10 3.81
N GLN A 138 -5.69 20.94 4.84
CA GLN A 138 -5.48 22.38 4.65
C GLN A 138 -4.02 22.62 4.28
N ALA A 139 -3.79 23.28 3.15
CA ALA A 139 -2.44 23.59 2.66
C ALA A 139 -1.61 24.43 3.66
N VAL A 140 -2.27 25.18 4.55
CA VAL A 140 -1.62 25.99 5.58
C VAL A 140 -2.16 25.61 6.95
N LEU A 141 -1.28 25.05 7.79
CA LEU A 141 -1.59 24.67 9.17
C LEU A 141 -1.65 25.89 10.11
N LEU A 142 -0.94 26.96 9.75
CA LEU A 142 -0.89 28.18 10.56
C LEU A 142 -2.01 29.15 10.14
N ARG A 143 -3.06 29.27 10.97
CA ARG A 143 -4.05 30.34 10.80
C ARG A 143 -3.64 31.57 11.57
N ALA A 144 -3.83 32.72 10.93
CA ALA A 144 -3.81 34.01 11.63
C ALA A 144 -5.01 34.05 12.60
N ASN A 145 -4.72 34.02 13.90
CA ASN A 145 -5.69 34.21 14.97
C ASN A 145 -5.08 35.15 16.03
N PRO A 146 -5.88 35.71 16.96
CA PRO A 146 -5.38 36.65 17.96
C PRO A 146 -4.27 36.10 18.87
N PHE A 147 -4.16 34.76 18.98
CA PHE A 147 -3.11 34.09 19.75
C PHE A 147 -1.81 33.87 18.95
N THR A 148 -1.89 33.68 17.64
CA THR A 148 -0.73 33.43 16.75
C THR A 148 -0.14 34.72 16.18
N LEU A 149 -0.91 35.80 16.10
CA LEU A 149 -0.48 37.15 15.69
C LEU A 149 -0.99 38.24 16.65
N PRO A 150 -0.53 38.27 17.92
CA PRO A 150 -0.89 39.33 18.85
C PRO A 150 -0.22 40.64 18.40
N GLY A 151 -1.01 41.61 17.95
CA GLY A 151 -0.55 42.94 17.52
C GLY A 151 -1.06 43.42 16.16
N ILE A 152 -1.65 42.54 15.34
CA ILE A 152 -2.35 42.92 14.10
C ILE A 152 -3.88 42.92 14.27
N PHE A 153 -4.39 42.20 15.28
CA PHE A 153 -5.79 42.22 15.71
C PHE A 153 -6.00 43.14 16.92
#